data_AF-A0A750FCR5-F1
#
_entry.id   AF-A0A750FCR5-F1
#
_cell.length_a   1.000
_cell.length_b   1.000
_cell.length_c   1.000
_cell.angle_alpha   90.00
_cell.angle_beta   90.00
_cell.angle_gamma   90.00
#
_symmetry.space_group_name_H-M   'P 1'
#
loop_
_entity.id
_entity.type
_entity.pdbx_description
1 polymer ?
#
loop_
_entity_poly.entity_id
_entity_poly.type
_entity_poly.pdbx_seq_one_letter_code
_entity_poly.pdbx_strand_id
1 'polypeptide(L)'
;MGGTIEISEVGMTVNMAGGGKLVIGNWGDRPVNTATARPPLTPEEEIYGRGLCLLPDGWENLSGDGNWQHHPTEYLRHLWPSFNREQKMAIAYTITELSDELTNIAYEHSW
;
A
#
# COMPACT_ATOMS: atom_id res chain seq x y z
N MET A 1 9.69 -2.80 38.80
CA MET A 1 8.82 -2.50 37.64
C MET A 1 9.01 -3.63 36.64
N GLY A 2 7.98 -4.42 36.36
CA GLY A 2 8.10 -5.55 35.44
C GLY A 2 6.78 -5.82 34.75
N GLY A 3 6.77 -5.78 33.42
CA GLY A 3 5.68 -6.34 32.62
C GLY A 3 5.72 -7.86 32.67
N THR A 4 4.59 -8.52 32.44
CA THR A 4 4.52 -9.98 32.38
C THR A 4 4.38 -10.45 30.95
N ILE A 5 5.11 -11.51 30.61
CA ILE A 5 5.02 -12.18 29.32
C ILE A 5 4.45 -13.57 29.58
N GLU A 6 3.34 -13.88 28.91
CA GLU A 6 2.70 -15.19 28.94
C GLU A 6 2.79 -15.79 27.55
N ILE A 7 3.43 -16.97 27.43
CA ILE A 7 3.62 -17.68 26.16
C ILE A 7 2.86 -19.00 26.25
N SER A 8 2.04 -19.28 25.24
CA SER A 8 1.31 -20.54 25.07
C SER A 8 1.48 -21.07 23.65
N GLU A 9 1.07 -22.31 23.39
CA GLU A 9 1.06 -22.88 22.02
C GLU A 9 0.17 -22.09 21.05
N VAL A 10 -0.83 -21.37 21.56
CA VAL A 10 -1.77 -20.55 20.79
C VAL A 10 -1.25 -19.12 20.56
N GLY A 11 -0.13 -18.80 21.20
CA GLY A 11 0.69 -17.60 21.03
C GLY A 11 0.90 -16.82 22.34
N MET A 12 1.27 -15.55 22.21
CA MET A 12 1.98 -14.77 23.21
C MET A 12 1.21 -13.51 23.61
N THR A 13 1.14 -13.23 24.90
CA THR A 13 0.59 -12.01 25.46
C THR A 13 1.67 -11.27 26.25
N VAL A 14 1.83 -9.98 25.99
CA VAL A 14 2.71 -9.08 26.74
C VAL A 14 1.86 -8.04 27.46
N ASN A 15 1.92 -8.04 28.78
CA ASN A 15 1.27 -7.03 29.62
C ASN A 15 2.30 -5.97 30.03
N MET A 16 2.11 -4.75 29.54
CA MET A 16 3.00 -3.63 29.83
C MET A 16 2.67 -3.00 31.19
N ALA A 17 3.71 -2.63 31.94
CA ALA A 17 3.58 -2.10 33.31
C ALA A 17 2.80 -0.78 33.41
N GLY A 18 2.53 -0.10 32.29
CA GLY A 18 1.76 1.16 32.22
C GLY A 18 0.28 1.00 31.81
N GLY A 19 -0.23 -0.23 31.70
CA GLY A 19 -1.56 -0.48 31.16
C GLY A 19 -1.54 -0.52 29.64
N GLY A 20 -1.39 -1.71 29.10
CA GLY A 20 -1.41 -1.98 27.66
C GLY A 20 -1.11 -3.45 27.43
N LYS A 21 -1.80 -4.07 26.48
CA LYS A 21 -1.72 -5.50 26.20
C LYS A 21 -1.41 -5.71 24.73
N LEU A 22 -0.29 -6.36 24.43
CA LEU A 22 0.06 -6.79 23.09
C LEU A 22 -0.22 -8.28 22.97
N VAL A 23 -1.03 -8.69 22.00
CA VAL A 23 -1.34 -10.10 21.71
C VAL A 23 -0.73 -10.45 20.37
N ILE A 24 0.23 -11.38 20.37
CA ILE A 24 0.92 -11.88 19.18
C ILE A 24 0.62 -13.36 19.07
N GLY A 25 -0.26 -13.73 18.15
CA GLY A 25 -0.78 -15.09 18.09
C GLY A 25 -1.80 -15.31 19.20
N ASN A 26 -3.07 -15.10 18.88
CA ASN A 26 -4.24 -15.69 19.51
C ASN A 26 -5.46 -15.12 18.76
N TRP A 27 -5.71 -15.65 17.57
CA TRP A 27 -7.04 -15.54 16.98
C TRP A 27 -7.81 -16.69 17.62
N GLY A 28 -8.50 -16.44 18.74
CA GLY A 28 -9.31 -17.47 19.40
C GLY A 28 -10.32 -18.11 18.42
N ASP A 29 -11.10 -19.09 18.87
CA ASP A 29 -12.07 -19.94 18.12
C ASP A 29 -13.06 -19.24 17.14
N ARG A 30 -12.96 -17.93 16.95
CA ARG A 30 -13.43 -17.26 15.74
C ARG A 30 -12.71 -17.89 14.54
N PRO A 31 -13.42 -18.13 13.42
CA PRO A 31 -12.79 -18.66 12.23
C PRO A 31 -11.60 -17.76 11.93
N VAL A 32 -10.40 -18.33 12.01
CA VAL A 32 -9.21 -17.74 11.42
C VAL A 32 -9.69 -17.39 10.02
N ASN A 33 -9.74 -16.10 9.69
CA ASN A 33 -9.86 -15.68 8.32
C ASN A 33 -8.61 -16.22 7.65
N THR A 34 -8.63 -17.49 7.25
CA THR A 34 -7.65 -18.10 6.38
C THR A 34 -7.62 -17.16 5.22
N ALA A 35 -6.54 -16.38 5.11
CA ALA A 35 -6.37 -15.42 4.05
C ALA A 35 -6.75 -16.14 2.77
N THR A 36 -7.86 -15.72 2.16
CA THR A 36 -8.39 -16.37 0.97
C THR A 36 -7.24 -16.49 -0.02
N ALA A 37 -7.05 -17.68 -0.59
CA ALA A 37 -6.00 -17.91 -1.56
C ALA A 37 -6.03 -16.77 -2.58
N ARG A 38 -4.90 -16.08 -2.75
CA ARG A 38 -4.83 -14.93 -3.66
C ARG A 38 -5.28 -15.41 -5.04
N PRO A 39 -6.08 -14.62 -5.77
CA PRO A 39 -6.44 -14.97 -7.14
C PRO A 39 -5.15 -15.22 -7.96
N PRO A 40 -5.25 -16.01 -9.05
CA PRO A 40 -4.12 -16.17 -9.96
C PRO A 40 -3.66 -14.81 -10.51
N LEU A 41 -2.38 -14.73 -10.91
CA LEU A 41 -1.86 -13.54 -11.59
C LEU A 41 -2.53 -13.44 -12.96
N THR A 42 -2.87 -12.22 -13.38
CA THR A 42 -3.17 -11.93 -14.78
C THR A 42 -1.88 -11.99 -15.61
N PRO A 43 -1.96 -12.16 -16.94
CA PRO A 43 -0.76 -12.20 -17.80
C PRO A 43 0.15 -10.97 -17.64
N GLU A 44 -0.42 -9.79 -17.38
CA GLU A 44 0.37 -8.59 -17.13
C GLU A 44 1.09 -8.63 -15.78
N GLU A 45 0.43 -9.15 -14.74
CA GLU A 45 1.03 -9.31 -13.42
C GLU A 45 2.07 -10.43 -13.37
N GLU A 46 2.05 -11.37 -14.31
CA GLU A 46 3.16 -12.32 -14.48
C GLU A 46 4.43 -11.63 -15.01
N ILE A 47 4.28 -10.61 -15.85
CA ILE A 47 5.40 -9.87 -16.46
C ILE A 47 5.92 -8.79 -15.52
N TYR A 48 5.03 -8.02 -14.92
CA TYR A 48 5.37 -6.81 -14.16
C TYR A 48 5.13 -6.94 -12.65
N GLY A 49 4.54 -8.05 -12.19
CA GLY A 49 4.18 -8.26 -10.79
C GLY A 49 2.88 -7.58 -10.37
N ARG A 50 2.46 -7.85 -9.13
CA ARG A 50 1.27 -7.23 -8.49
C ARG A 50 1.40 -5.72 -8.27
N GLY A 51 2.57 -5.13 -8.52
CA GLY A 51 2.77 -3.68 -8.50
C GLY A 51 1.88 -2.95 -9.52
N LEU A 52 1.40 -3.65 -10.56
CA LEU A 52 0.38 -3.13 -11.48
C LEU A 52 -0.91 -2.70 -10.78
N CYS A 53 -1.32 -3.39 -9.72
CA CYS A 53 -2.51 -3.02 -8.94
C CYS A 53 -2.34 -1.71 -8.16
N LEU A 54 -1.11 -1.19 -8.04
CA LEU A 54 -0.79 0.04 -7.33
C LEU A 54 -0.72 1.25 -8.27
N LEU A 55 -0.80 1.03 -9.59
CA LEU A 55 -0.81 2.12 -10.55
C LEU A 55 -2.19 2.78 -10.56
N PRO A 56 -2.24 4.12 -10.66
CA PRO A 56 -3.51 4.81 -10.57
C PRO A 56 -4.29 4.71 -11.88
N ASP A 57 -5.62 4.70 -11.81
CA ASP A 57 -6.46 4.58 -13.00
C ASP A 57 -6.15 5.65 -14.05
N GLY A 58 -6.05 5.22 -15.32
CA GLY A 58 -5.76 6.12 -16.43
C GLY A 58 -4.30 6.58 -16.56
N TRP A 59 -3.36 5.99 -15.79
CA TRP A 59 -1.92 6.32 -15.85
C TRP A 59 -1.33 6.24 -17.27
N GLU A 60 -1.73 5.24 -18.06
CA GLU A 60 -1.09 4.95 -19.34
C GLU A 60 -1.27 6.09 -20.37
N ASN A 61 -2.41 6.77 -20.32
CA ASN A 61 -2.79 7.86 -21.23
C ASN A 61 -3.00 9.20 -20.53
N LEU A 62 -2.66 9.31 -19.24
CA LEU A 62 -2.89 10.49 -18.40
C LEU A 62 -4.37 10.94 -18.38
N SER A 63 -5.31 10.01 -18.46
CA SER A 63 -6.74 10.26 -18.64
C SER A 63 -7.59 10.04 -17.38
N GLY A 64 -6.97 9.75 -16.24
CA GLY A 64 -7.68 9.58 -14.96
C GLY A 64 -8.13 10.91 -14.34
N ASP A 65 -8.77 10.83 -13.18
CA ASP A 65 -9.32 11.97 -12.43
C ASP A 65 -8.78 12.05 -10.97
N GLY A 66 -7.79 11.22 -10.63
CA GLY A 66 -7.17 11.22 -9.31
C GLY A 66 -6.19 12.38 -9.09
N ASN A 67 -5.91 12.70 -7.82
CA ASN A 67 -4.98 13.77 -7.43
C ASN A 67 -3.60 13.65 -8.09
N TRP A 68 -3.11 12.41 -8.25
CA TRP A 68 -1.87 12.08 -8.95
C TRP A 68 -1.77 12.78 -10.33
N GLN A 69 -2.90 13.00 -11.01
CA GLN A 69 -2.96 13.62 -12.33
C GLN A 69 -2.50 15.08 -12.30
N HIS A 70 -2.47 15.78 -11.17
CA HIS A 70 -2.02 17.19 -11.11
C HIS A 70 -0.50 17.34 -10.99
N HIS A 71 0.22 16.27 -10.66
CA HIS A 71 1.66 16.30 -10.41
C HIS A 71 2.54 16.22 -11.67
N PRO A 72 2.15 15.55 -12.77
CA PRO A 72 2.88 15.62 -14.03
C PRO A 72 2.98 17.06 -14.56
N THR A 73 4.22 17.53 -14.71
CA THR A 73 4.52 18.83 -15.33
C THR A 73 4.11 18.84 -16.80
N GLU A 74 3.90 20.03 -17.38
CA GLU A 74 3.58 20.17 -18.81
C GLU A 74 4.63 19.51 -19.71
N TYR A 75 5.91 19.66 -19.37
CA TYR A 75 7.01 19.01 -20.08
C TYR A 75 6.90 17.48 -20.03
N LEU A 76 6.63 16.91 -18.85
CA LEU A 76 6.47 15.47 -18.70
C LEU A 76 5.27 14.94 -19.50
N ARG A 77 4.16 15.69 -19.52
CA ARG A 77 2.97 15.37 -20.33
C ARG A 77 3.28 15.37 -21.82
N HIS A 78 4.05 16.35 -22.29
CA HIS A 78 4.46 16.43 -23.68
C HIS A 78 5.33 15.25 -24.10
N LEU A 79 6.22 14.79 -23.21
CA LEU A 79 7.06 13.61 -23.45
C LEU A 79 6.33 12.29 -23.27
N TRP A 80 5.19 12.26 -22.59
CA TRP A 80 4.48 11.02 -22.25
C TRP A 80 4.25 10.06 -23.43
N PRO A 81 3.85 10.51 -24.63
CA PRO A 81 3.67 9.62 -25.78
C PRO A 81 4.97 8.97 -26.27
N SER A 82 6.14 9.53 -25.94
CA SER A 82 7.45 9.01 -26.36
C SER A 82 8.01 7.93 -25.44
N PHE A 83 7.49 7.80 -24.22
CA PHE A 83 7.94 6.80 -23.27
C PHE A 83 7.37 5.42 -23.60
N ASN A 84 8.19 4.39 -23.37
CA ASN A 84 7.70 3.02 -23.36
C ASN A 84 6.83 2.77 -22.11
N ARG A 85 6.17 1.62 -22.09
CA ARG A 85 5.21 1.27 -21.02
C ARG A 85 5.90 1.22 -19.66
N GLU A 86 7.07 0.61 -19.58
CA GLU A 86 7.85 0.44 -18.34
C GLU A 86 8.27 1.79 -17.73
N GLN A 87 8.71 2.72 -18.58
CA GLN A 87 9.04 4.09 -18.17
C GLN A 87 7.81 4.80 -17.62
N LYS A 88 6.67 4.71 -18.33
CA LYS A 88 5.40 5.27 -17.87
C LYS A 88 4.97 4.68 -16.52
N MET A 89 5.12 3.36 -16.34
CA MET A 89 4.80 2.67 -15.07
C MET A 89 5.65 3.19 -13.92
N ALA A 90 6.97 3.25 -14.09
CA ALA A 90 7.89 3.72 -13.05
C ALA A 90 7.58 5.17 -12.63
N ILE A 91 7.27 6.03 -13.59
CA ILE A 91 6.92 7.43 -13.34
C ILE A 91 5.56 7.52 -12.63
N ALA A 92 4.54 6.81 -13.12
CA ALA A 92 3.19 6.83 -12.55
C ALA A 92 3.17 6.31 -11.10
N TYR A 93 3.91 5.24 -10.81
CA TYR A 93 4.06 4.71 -9.47
C TYR A 93 4.65 5.77 -8.52
N THR A 94 5.78 6.37 -8.90
CA THR A 94 6.47 7.39 -8.09
C THR A 94 5.57 8.61 -7.84
N ILE A 95 4.84 9.06 -8.85
CA ILE A 95 3.92 10.20 -8.72
C ILE A 95 2.78 9.88 -7.75
N THR A 96 2.27 8.65 -7.77
CA THR A 96 1.17 8.22 -6.90
C THR A 96 1.63 8.16 -5.45
N GLU A 97 2.78 7.54 -5.19
CA GLU A 97 3.37 7.45 -3.85
C GLU A 97 3.58 8.85 -3.24
N LEU A 98 4.16 9.77 -4.01
CA LEU A 98 4.34 11.16 -3.56
C LEU A 98 3.01 11.90 -3.34
N SER A 99 2.02 11.66 -4.20
CA SER A 99 0.68 12.25 -4.06
C SER A 99 -0.01 11.78 -2.77
N ASP A 100 0.11 10.49 -2.46
CA ASP A 100 -0.46 9.89 -1.25
C ASP A 100 0.25 10.40 0.01
N GLU A 101 1.59 10.49 -0.01
CA GLU A 101 2.38 11.07 1.08
C GLU A 101 1.99 12.53 1.36
N LEU A 102 1.91 13.37 0.32
CA LEU A 102 1.51 14.77 0.45
C LEU A 102 0.09 14.92 0.99
N THR A 103 -0.82 14.06 0.54
CA THR A 103 -2.21 14.02 1.03
C THR A 103 -2.24 13.64 2.51
N ASN A 104 -1.47 12.63 2.92
CA ASN A 104 -1.40 12.19 4.30
C ASN A 104 -0.83 13.28 5.21
N ILE A 105 0.25 13.96 4.81
CA ILE A 105 0.83 15.09 5.54
C ILE A 105 -0.20 16.21 5.72
N ALA A 106 -0.96 16.53 4.67
CA ALA A 106 -2.01 17.56 4.75
C ALA A 106 -3.08 17.17 5.79
N TYR A 107 -3.53 15.91 5.81
CA TYR A 107 -4.47 15.43 6.82
C TYR A 107 -3.89 15.45 8.23
N GLU A 108 -2.65 15.00 8.44
CA GLU A 108 -2.01 14.97 9.76
C GLU A 108 -1.81 16.37 10.35
N HIS A 109 -1.52 17.38 9.52
CA HIS A 109 -1.38 18.77 9.96
C HIS A 109 -2.72 19.52 10.16
N SER A 110 -3.85 18.89 9.85
CA SER A 110 -5.19 19.47 9.96
C SER A 110 -5.86 19.29 11.35
N TRP A 111 -5.15 18.71 12.33
CA TRP A 111 -5.65 18.40 13.67
C TRP A 111 -4.90 19.15 14.78
#